data_AF-A0A353GFU9-F1
#
_entry.id   AF-A0A353GFU9-F1
#
_cell.length_a   1.000
_cell.length_b   1.000
_cell.length_c   1.000
_cell.angle_alpha   90.00
_cell.angle_beta   90.00
_cell.angle_gamma   90.00
#
_symmetry.space_group_name_H-M   'P 1'
#
loop_
_entity.id
_entity.type
_entity.pdbx_description
1 polymer ?
#
loop_
_entity_poly.entity_id
_entity_poly.type
_entity_poly.pdbx_seq_one_letter_code
_entity_poly.pdbx_strand_id
1 'polypeptide(L)'
;MACVCGACCEECSYLGKECLGDCNALEGKPFWAKFVGMDVCPIYQCVKDKQFAHCGPCEKLPCDLWFTLKDPSWTDEEQKKNIETRVAKLRA
;
A
#
# COMPACT_ATOMS: atom_id res chain seq x y z
N MET A 1 12.31 -7.29 -1.66
CA MET A 1 10.95 -7.56 -1.15
C MET A 1 10.51 -6.45 -0.18
N ALA A 2 9.94 -5.34 -0.67
CA ALA A 2 9.38 -4.30 0.19
C ALA A 2 7.86 -4.20 0.02
N CYS A 3 7.12 -5.11 0.67
CA CYS A 3 5.65 -5.06 0.69
C CYS A 3 5.18 -4.15 1.84
N VAL A 4 5.36 -2.83 1.70
CA VAL A 4 5.07 -1.87 2.78
C VAL A 4 3.63 -1.98 3.29
N CYS A 5 2.69 -2.22 2.37
CA CYS A 5 1.26 -2.32 2.65
C CYS A 5 0.67 -3.68 2.20
N GLY A 6 1.48 -4.74 2.09
CA GLY A 6 1.03 -6.06 1.67
C GLY A 6 0.71 -6.22 0.17
N ALA A 7 0.71 -5.12 -0.59
CA ALA A 7 0.78 -5.16 -2.05
C ALA A 7 2.25 -5.37 -2.45
N CYS A 8 2.63 -6.62 -2.68
CA CYS A 8 4.00 -6.96 -3.05
C CYS A 8 4.30 -6.60 -4.50
N CYS A 9 5.29 -5.72 -4.71
CA CYS A 9 5.66 -5.24 -6.04
C CYS A 9 6.10 -6.37 -7.00
N GLU A 10 6.61 -7.49 -6.46
CA GLU A 10 7.03 -8.66 -7.25
C GLU A 10 5.87 -9.32 -8.00
N GLU A 11 4.64 -9.19 -7.50
CA GLU A 11 3.41 -9.67 -8.15
C GLU A 11 2.70 -8.55 -8.94
N CYS A 12 3.26 -7.34 -8.98
CA CYS A 12 2.58 -6.16 -9.52
C CYS A 12 2.87 -5.99 -11.02
N SER A 13 1.82 -6.00 -11.84
CA SER A 13 1.91 -5.83 -13.31
C SER A 13 2.43 -4.46 -13.76
N TYR A 14 2.46 -3.47 -12.87
CA TYR A 14 2.95 -2.12 -13.11
C TYR A 14 4.45 -1.96 -12.80
N LEU A 15 5.06 -2.91 -12.09
CA LEU A 15 6.50 -2.86 -11.79
C LEU A 15 7.31 -2.96 -13.10
N GLY A 16 8.26 -2.04 -13.29
CA GLY A 16 9.07 -1.94 -14.50
C GLY A 16 8.37 -1.25 -15.69
N LYS A 17 7.12 -0.81 -15.51
CA LYS A 17 6.36 -0.01 -16.47
C LYS A 17 6.07 1.38 -15.88
N GLU A 18 4.85 1.63 -15.42
CA GLU A 18 4.45 2.88 -14.77
C GLU A 18 5.09 3.02 -13.38
N CYS A 19 5.45 1.92 -12.73
CA CYS A 19 6.13 1.90 -11.44
C CYS A 19 7.60 1.52 -11.64
N LEU A 20 8.51 2.50 -11.65
CA LEU A 20 9.94 2.31 -11.94
C LEU A 20 10.76 1.71 -10.77
N GLY A 21 10.10 1.07 -9.81
CA GLY A 21 10.73 0.47 -8.64
C GLY A 21 9.72 0.06 -7.59
N ASP A 22 10.20 -0.49 -6.48
CA ASP A 22 9.37 -0.73 -5.30
C ASP A 22 9.08 0.57 -4.52
N CYS A 23 8.25 0.48 -3.48
CA CYS A 23 7.89 1.66 -2.69
C CYS A 23 9.09 2.36 -2.05
N ASN A 24 10.17 1.65 -1.71
CA ASN A 24 11.35 2.29 -1.13
C ASN A 24 12.17 3.00 -2.20
N ALA A 25 12.37 2.37 -3.37
CA ALA A 25 13.06 2.97 -4.50
C ALA A 25 12.37 4.24 -4.99
N LEU A 26 11.04 4.28 -4.93
CA LEU A 26 10.24 5.44 -5.32
C LEU A 26 9.98 6.42 -4.16
N GLU A 27 10.56 6.20 -2.98
CA GLU A 27 10.30 7.01 -1.77
C GLU A 27 8.79 7.19 -1.48
N GLY A 28 8.00 6.16 -1.74
CA GLY A 28 6.55 6.17 -1.55
C GLY A 28 5.78 6.99 -2.58
N LYS A 29 6.36 7.30 -3.75
CA LYS A 29 5.73 8.10 -4.81
C LYS A 29 5.31 7.23 -6.01
N PRO A 30 4.37 6.28 -5.86
CA PRO A 30 3.88 5.50 -6.99
C PRO A 30 3.12 6.38 -7.97
N PHE A 31 3.01 5.94 -9.23
CA PHE A 31 2.35 6.71 -10.29
C PHE A 31 0.92 7.16 -9.94
N TRP A 32 0.18 6.34 -9.19
CA TRP A 32 -1.22 6.59 -8.86
C TRP A 32 -1.43 7.62 -7.75
N ALA A 33 -0.41 7.95 -6.94
CA ALA A 33 -0.57 8.85 -5.81
C ALA A 33 -1.14 10.22 -6.25
N LYS A 34 -0.69 10.71 -7.42
CA LYS A 34 -1.16 11.96 -8.00
C LYS A 34 -2.63 11.94 -8.41
N PHE A 35 -3.17 10.79 -8.78
CA PHE A 35 -4.59 10.67 -9.16
C PHE A 35 -5.53 10.86 -7.97
N VAL A 36 -5.04 10.64 -6.75
CA VAL A 36 -5.78 10.87 -5.51
C VAL A 36 -5.35 12.15 -4.79
N GLY A 37 -4.66 13.05 -5.50
CA GLY A 37 -4.26 14.36 -4.98
C GLY A 37 -3.14 14.31 -3.94
N MET A 38 -2.29 13.28 -3.97
CA MET A 38 -1.20 13.10 -3.02
C MET A 38 0.14 12.94 -3.73
N ASP A 39 1.19 13.53 -3.16
CA ASP A 39 2.55 13.36 -3.69
C ASP A 39 3.21 12.07 -3.22
N VAL A 40 2.94 11.68 -1.96
CA VAL A 40 3.47 10.48 -1.32
C VAL A 40 2.30 9.62 -0.83
N CYS A 41 2.41 8.31 -1.03
CA CYS A 41 1.46 7.32 -0.53
C CYS A 41 1.37 7.42 1.01
N PRO A 42 0.17 7.67 1.58
CA PRO A 42 0.01 7.86 3.01
C PRO A 42 0.37 6.63 3.84
N ILE A 43 0.14 5.42 3.31
CA ILE A 43 0.52 4.20 4.03
C ILE A 43 2.04 4.10 4.13
N TYR A 44 2.75 4.44 3.05
CA TYR A 44 4.20 4.48 3.05
C TYR A 44 4.73 5.51 4.05
N GLN A 45 4.22 6.74 3.98
CA GLN A 45 4.62 7.81 4.90
C GLN A 45 4.37 7.41 6.36
N CYS A 46 3.18 6.88 6.67
CA CYS A 46 2.82 6.41 8.02
C CYS A 46 3.78 5.31 8.53
N VAL A 47 4.18 4.37 7.67
CA VAL A 47 5.15 3.32 8.03
C VAL A 47 6.53 3.93 8.33
N LYS A 48 6.98 4.92 7.54
CA LYS A 48 8.25 5.62 7.78
C LYS A 48 8.21 6.45 9.06
N ASP A 49 7.13 7.19 9.31
CA ASP A 49 6.97 8.01 10.52
C ASP A 49 6.96 7.14 11.79
N LYS A 50 6.40 5.93 11.70
CA LYS A 50 6.41 4.92 12.78
C LYS A 50 7.69 4.09 12.84
N GLN A 51 8.66 4.35 11.96
CA GLN A 51 9.91 3.61 11.83
C GLN A 51 9.72 2.09 11.64
N PHE A 52 8.64 1.70 10.95
CA PHE A 52 8.39 0.31 10.58
C PHE A 52 8.90 0.02 9.16
N ALA A 53 9.11 -1.26 8.86
CA ALA A 53 9.42 -1.71 7.51
C ALA A 53 8.15 -1.90 6.65
N HIS A 54 7.05 -2.29 7.28
CA HIS A 54 5.73 -2.51 6.68
C HIS A 54 4.66 -2.38 7.77
N CYS A 55 3.37 -2.42 7.40
CA CYS A 55 2.29 -2.27 8.38
C CYS A 55 2.09 -3.48 9.31
N GLY A 56 2.72 -4.62 9.06
CA GLY A 56 2.48 -5.88 9.79
C GLY A 56 2.62 -5.80 11.31
N PRO A 57 3.67 -5.14 11.85
CA PRO A 57 3.84 -4.95 13.28
C PRO A 57 2.83 -3.98 13.92
N CYS A 58 2.05 -3.25 13.13
CA CYS A 58 1.08 -2.29 13.67
C CYS A 58 -0.13 -3.02 14.25
N GLU A 59 -0.37 -2.86 15.55
CA GLU A 59 -1.53 -3.46 16.24
C GLU A 59 -2.87 -3.02 15.64
N LYS A 60 -2.91 -1.79 15.10
CA LYS A 60 -4.10 -1.20 14.48
C LYS A 60 -4.33 -1.68 13.03
N LEU A 61 -3.54 -2.60 12.49
CA LEU A 61 -3.72 -3.09 11.11
C LEU A 61 -4.91 -4.09 11.02
N PRO A 62 -5.89 -3.89 10.10
CA PRO A 62 -6.08 -2.73 9.22
C PRO A 62 -6.73 -1.53 9.91
N CYS A 63 -6.22 -0.33 9.66
CA CYS A 63 -6.74 0.93 10.23
C CYS A 63 -7.50 1.75 9.18
N ASP A 64 -8.16 2.83 9.62
CA ASP A 64 -8.97 3.71 8.77
C ASP A 64 -8.25 4.17 7.49
N LEU A 65 -6.93 4.40 7.56
CA LEU A 65 -6.11 4.79 6.40
C LEU A 65 -6.19 3.81 5.22
N TRP A 66 -6.38 2.52 5.50
CA TRP A 66 -6.54 1.49 4.47
C TRP A 66 -7.89 1.59 3.76
N PHE A 67 -8.91 2.08 4.45
CA PHE A 67 -10.26 2.25 3.91
C PHE A 67 -10.42 3.60 3.21
N THR A 68 -9.67 4.64 3.61
CA THR A 68 -9.67 5.94 2.90
C THR A 68 -9.00 5.89 1.53
N LEU A 69 -8.11 4.92 1.31
CA LEU A 69 -7.38 4.73 0.05
C LEU A 69 -8.03 3.66 -0.85
N LYS A 70 -9.36 3.61 -0.83
CA LYS A 70 -10.14 2.73 -1.70
C LYS A 70 -9.97 3.15 -3.16
N ASP A 71 -9.75 2.18 -4.03
CA ASP A 71 -9.79 2.41 -5.48
C ASP A 71 -11.23 2.78 -5.90
N PRO A 72 -11.46 3.93 -6.57
CA PRO A 72 -12.80 4.34 -6.99
C PRO A 72 -13.50 3.35 -7.92
N SER A 73 -12.75 2.48 -8.60
CA SER A 73 -13.29 1.45 -9.50
C SER A 73 -13.80 0.21 -8.77
N TRP A 74 -13.49 0.03 -7.48
CA TRP A 74 -13.87 -1.15 -6.71
C TRP A 74 -15.19 -0.98 -5.96
N THR A 75 -15.93 -2.07 -5.80
CA THR A 75 -17.02 -2.15 -4.83
C THR A 75 -16.49 -2.19 -3.40
N ASP A 76 -17.37 -2.04 -2.41
CA ASP A 76 -16.99 -2.18 -1.00
C ASP A 76 -16.57 -3.62 -0.67
N GLU A 77 -17.18 -4.63 -1.28
CA GLU A 77 -16.77 -6.03 -1.12
C GLU A 77 -15.39 -6.30 -1.71
N GLU A 78 -15.10 -5.75 -2.90
CA GLU A 78 -13.79 -5.89 -3.54
C GLU A 78 -12.70 -5.21 -2.71
N GLN A 79 -12.96 -4.00 -2.21
CA GLN A 79 -12.06 -3.30 -1.29
C GLN A 79 -11.79 -4.12 -0.04
N LYS A 80 -12.85 -4.65 0.60
CA LYS A 80 -12.72 -5.46 1.81
C LYS A 80 -11.86 -6.71 1.57
N LYS A 81 -12.14 -7.45 0.49
CA LYS A 81 -11.37 -8.64 0.12
C LYS A 81 -9.90 -8.32 -0.18
N ASN A 82 -9.63 -7.19 -0.84
CA ASN A 82 -8.27 -6.71 -1.07
C ASN A 82 -7.52 -6.45 0.25
N ILE A 83 -8.15 -5.72 1.18
CA ILE A 83 -7.58 -5.44 2.49
C ILE A 83 -7.29 -6.74 3.25
N GLU A 84 -8.27 -7.65 3.34
CA GLU A 84 -8.11 -8.94 4.04
C GLU A 84 -6.92 -9.74 3.50
N THR A 85 -6.78 -9.82 2.17
CA THR A 85 -5.68 -10.53 1.52
C THR A 85 -4.32 -9.92 1.88
N ARG A 86 -4.21 -8.60 1.85
CA ARG A 86 -2.98 -7.87 2.17
C ARG A 86 -2.64 -7.93 3.65
N VAL A 87 -3.63 -7.88 4.54
CA VAL A 87 -3.43 -8.04 5.98
C VAL A 87 -2.94 -9.45 6.31
N ALA A 88 -3.53 -10.49 5.71
CA ALA A 88 -3.07 -11.87 5.89
C ALA A 88 -1.60 -12.03 5.49
N LYS A 89 -1.20 -11.47 4.33
CA LYS A 89 0.21 -11.44 3.88
C LYS A 89 1.15 -10.71 4.85
N LEU A 90 0.69 -9.64 5.49
CA LEU A 90 1.49 -8.83 6.42
C LEU A 90 1.63 -9.43 7.82
N ARG A 91 0.71 -10.31 8.21
CA ARG A 91 0.61 -10.95 9.53
C ARG A 91 1.14 -12.40 9.53
N ALA A 92 1.48 -12.94 8.36
CA ALA A 92 2.13 -14.24 8.20
C ALA A 92 3.60 -14.16 8.62
#